data_AF-A0A534ZDT0-F1
#
_entry.id   AF-A0A534ZDT0-F1
#
_cell.length_a   1.000
_cell.length_b   1.000
_cell.length_c   1.000
_cell.angle_alpha   90.00
_cell.angle_beta   90.00
_cell.angle_gamma   90.00
#
_symmetry.space_group_name_H-M   'P 1'
#
loop_
_entity.id
_entity.type
_entity.pdbx_description
1 polymer ?
#
loop_
_entity_poly.entity_id
_entity_poly.type
_entity_poly.pdbx_seq_one_letter_code
_entity_poly.pdbx_strand_id
1 'polypeptide(L)'
;MRLALGSVPKDLDPKRTDLELRVSDDDDILVLTIPAGTLVRAGRGRFVLPRPIGAVVRASLVLGGHGAVLQLATGPTDLSRADRVDHMVTVSLAAGTYRASHTRLWVLRDGRLVPGGR
;
A
#
# COMPACT_ATOMS: atom_id res chain seq x y z
N MET A 1 0.55 -4.83 5.86
CA MET A 1 -0.69 -4.08 5.60
C MET A 1 -1.43 -4.67 4.40
N ARG A 2 -2.77 -4.64 4.41
CA ARG A 2 -3.63 -5.10 3.30
C ARG A 2 -4.67 -4.04 3.00
N LEU A 3 -4.78 -3.64 1.73
CA LEU A 3 -5.70 -2.65 1.21
C LEU A 3 -6.65 -3.33 0.22
N ALA A 4 -7.95 -3.28 0.50
CA ALA A 4 -8.97 -3.61 -0.49
C ALA A 4 -9.22 -2.36 -1.35
N LEU A 5 -8.95 -2.47 -2.64
CA LEU A 5 -8.99 -1.36 -3.58
C LEU A 5 -10.40 -1.18 -4.17
N GLY A 6 -11.30 -2.16 -4.03
CA GLY A 6 -12.61 -2.12 -4.68
C GLY A 6 -12.50 -2.32 -6.18
N SER A 7 -13.49 -1.85 -6.93
CA SER A 7 -13.56 -1.99 -8.38
C SER A 7 -12.43 -1.25 -9.08
N VAL A 8 -11.59 -2.00 -9.78
CA VAL A 8 -10.48 -1.48 -10.61
C VAL A 8 -10.89 -1.43 -12.09
N PRO A 9 -10.40 -0.43 -12.85
CA PRO A 9 -10.55 -0.39 -14.31
C PRO A 9 -10.00 -1.66 -14.96
N LYS A 10 -10.64 -2.11 -16.04
CA LYS A 10 -10.27 -3.35 -16.75
C LYS A 10 -8.88 -3.27 -17.41
N ASP A 11 -8.43 -2.06 -17.68
CA ASP A 11 -7.16 -1.71 -18.32
C ASP A 11 -6.04 -1.42 -17.33
N LEU A 12 -6.29 -1.49 -16.02
CA LEU A 12 -5.25 -1.38 -15.01
C LEU A 12 -4.29 -2.57 -15.12
N ASP A 13 -3.08 -2.29 -15.64
CA ASP A 13 -2.01 -3.27 -15.79
C ASP A 13 -0.73 -2.76 -15.12
N PRO A 14 -0.29 -3.35 -13.98
CA PRO A 14 0.93 -2.94 -13.29
C PRO A 14 2.21 -3.19 -14.10
N LYS A 15 2.10 -3.87 -15.27
CA LYS A 15 3.21 -3.96 -16.22
C LYS A 15 3.38 -2.73 -17.10
N ARG A 16 2.33 -1.89 -17.21
CA ARG A 16 2.27 -0.75 -18.13
C ARG A 16 2.01 0.57 -17.43
N THR A 17 1.63 0.52 -16.17
CA THR A 17 1.27 1.70 -15.38
C THR A 17 2.02 1.68 -14.05
N ASP A 18 2.64 2.81 -13.73
CA ASP A 18 3.28 3.02 -12.43
C ASP A 18 2.23 2.96 -11.33
N LEU A 19 2.63 2.44 -10.17
CA LEU A 19 1.82 2.46 -8.97
C LEU A 19 2.43 3.45 -7.99
N GLU A 20 1.71 4.52 -7.71
CA GLU A 20 2.10 5.51 -6.70
C GLU A 20 1.43 5.14 -5.39
N LEU A 21 2.24 4.78 -4.40
CA LEU A 21 1.81 4.46 -3.05
C LEU A 21 2.14 5.62 -2.12
N ARG A 22 1.16 6.04 -1.34
CA ARG A 22 1.36 6.97 -0.24
C ARG A 22 0.74 6.44 1.03
N VAL A 23 1.47 6.53 2.13
CA VAL A 23 1.00 6.27 3.49
C VAL A 23 1.22 7.56 4.26
N SER A 24 0.16 8.08 4.87
CA SER A 24 0.18 9.38 5.54
C SER A 24 -0.73 9.37 6.77
N ASP A 25 -0.43 10.20 7.74
CA ASP A 25 -1.34 10.67 8.80
C ASP A 25 -1.47 12.19 8.68
N ASP A 26 -1.00 12.97 9.66
CA ASP A 26 -0.82 14.41 9.54
C ASP A 26 0.46 14.77 8.76
N ASP A 27 1.37 13.82 8.55
CA ASP A 27 2.50 13.93 7.64
C ASP A 27 2.64 12.73 6.68
N ASP A 28 3.70 12.72 5.87
CA ASP A 28 4.00 11.63 4.95
C ASP A 28 4.93 10.59 5.58
N ILE A 29 4.36 9.44 5.94
CA ILE A 29 5.08 8.28 6.45
C ILE A 29 5.85 7.57 5.33
N LEU A 30 5.23 7.42 4.15
CA LEU A 30 5.84 6.79 2.98
C LEU A 30 5.30 7.40 1.70
N VAL A 31 6.18 7.78 0.79
CA VAL A 31 5.86 8.08 -0.61
C VAL A 31 6.76 7.23 -1.49
N LEU A 32 6.15 6.41 -2.35
CA LEU A 32 6.88 5.47 -3.20
C LEU A 32 6.18 5.31 -4.55
N THR A 33 6.94 5.45 -5.62
CA THR A 33 6.52 4.97 -6.94
C THR A 33 7.10 3.58 -7.17
N ILE A 34 6.23 2.61 -7.51
CA ILE A 34 6.62 1.31 -8.07
C ILE A 34 6.49 1.43 -9.59
N PRO A 35 7.61 1.52 -10.34
CA PRO A 35 7.55 1.70 -11.78
C PRO A 35 6.83 0.53 -12.48
N ALA A 36 6.18 0.82 -13.59
CA ALA A 36 5.56 -0.16 -14.47
C ALA A 36 6.53 -1.31 -14.79
N GLY A 37 6.03 -2.54 -14.72
CA GLY A 37 6.83 -3.74 -15.00
C GLY A 37 7.68 -4.22 -13.82
N THR A 38 7.77 -3.46 -12.73
CA THR A 38 8.51 -3.89 -11.52
C THR A 38 7.80 -5.05 -10.82
N LEU A 39 6.47 -5.04 -10.79
CA LEU A 39 5.70 -6.18 -10.26
C LEU A 39 5.63 -7.30 -11.31
N VAL A 40 6.18 -8.47 -10.97
CA VAL A 40 6.21 -9.63 -11.86
C VAL A 40 4.98 -10.50 -11.65
N ARG A 41 4.46 -11.07 -12.74
CA ARG A 41 3.27 -11.94 -12.68
C ARG A 41 3.62 -13.27 -12.01
N ALA A 42 2.91 -13.62 -10.94
CA ALA A 42 3.09 -14.86 -10.17
C ALA A 42 1.85 -15.78 -10.19
N GLY A 43 0.89 -15.51 -11.08
CA GLY A 43 -0.32 -16.31 -11.24
C GLY A 43 -1.41 -15.55 -12.00
N ARG A 44 -2.62 -16.10 -12.01
CA ARG A 44 -3.78 -15.43 -12.63
C ARG A 44 -4.13 -14.19 -11.81
N GLY A 45 -3.98 -13.01 -12.41
CA GLY A 45 -4.26 -11.72 -11.76
C GLY A 45 -3.33 -11.34 -10.61
N ARG A 46 -2.35 -12.19 -10.25
CA ARG A 46 -1.43 -11.96 -9.14
C ARG A 46 -0.09 -11.44 -9.65
N PHE A 47 0.36 -10.34 -9.05
CA PHE A 47 1.66 -9.72 -9.29
C PHE A 47 2.39 -9.54 -7.96
N VAL A 48 3.71 -9.74 -7.97
CA VAL A 48 4.55 -9.69 -6.78
C VAL A 48 5.78 -8.85 -7.04
N LEU A 49 6.26 -8.18 -6.00
CA LEU A 49 7.54 -7.47 -6.02
C LEU A 49 8.67 -8.51 -5.88
N PRO A 50 9.55 -8.67 -6.89
CA PRO A 50 10.59 -9.70 -6.86
C PRO A 50 11.78 -9.33 -5.96
N ARG A 51 12.01 -8.03 -5.72
CA ARG A 51 13.11 -7.50 -4.90
C ARG A 51 12.63 -6.25 -4.15
N PRO A 52 13.12 -5.98 -2.93
CA PRO A 52 12.78 -4.75 -2.20
C PRO A 52 13.00 -3.49 -3.03
N ILE A 53 12.15 -2.48 -2.82
CA ILE A 53 12.29 -1.14 -3.40
C ILE A 53 12.04 -0.08 -2.32
N GLY A 54 13.05 0.74 -2.05
CA GLY A 54 13.03 1.69 -0.94
C GLY A 54 12.69 0.99 0.39
N ALA A 55 11.72 1.56 1.11
CA ALA A 55 11.23 0.99 2.38
C ALA A 55 10.32 -0.25 2.19
N VAL A 56 9.83 -0.55 0.98
CA VAL A 56 8.92 -1.68 0.73
C VAL A 56 9.72 -2.94 0.44
N VAL A 57 9.70 -3.88 1.39
CA VAL A 57 10.44 -5.15 1.31
C VAL A 57 9.66 -6.26 0.62
N ARG A 58 8.31 -6.19 0.67
CA ARG A 58 7.42 -7.09 -0.06
C ARG A 58 6.17 -6.34 -0.50
N ALA A 59 5.73 -6.59 -1.72
CA ALA A 59 4.43 -6.15 -2.21
C ALA A 59 3.78 -7.24 -3.07
N SER A 60 2.46 -7.32 -3.03
CA SER A 60 1.69 -8.10 -4.00
C SER A 60 0.38 -7.42 -4.34
N LEU A 61 0.04 -7.42 -5.62
CA LEU A 61 -1.23 -6.93 -6.14
C LEU A 61 -2.00 -8.12 -6.73
N VAL A 62 -3.22 -8.32 -6.26
CA VAL A 62 -4.14 -9.31 -6.79
C VAL A 62 -5.30 -8.59 -7.45
N LEU A 63 -5.41 -8.73 -8.76
CA LEU A 63 -6.52 -8.24 -9.59
C LEU A 63 -7.51 -9.39 -9.80
N GLY A 64 -8.77 -9.16 -9.43
CA GLY A 64 -9.87 -10.11 -9.59
C GLY A 64 -11.11 -9.45 -10.21
N GLY A 65 -12.13 -10.26 -10.51
CA GLY A 65 -13.35 -9.77 -11.17
C GLY A 65 -14.18 -8.78 -10.34
N HIS A 66 -14.08 -8.85 -9.01
CA HIS A 66 -14.81 -7.97 -8.08
C HIS A 66 -13.94 -6.84 -7.51
N GLY A 67 -12.70 -6.72 -7.95
CA GLY A 67 -11.80 -5.67 -7.49
C GLY A 67 -10.36 -6.11 -7.30
N ALA A 68 -9.60 -5.29 -6.59
CA ALA A 68 -8.19 -5.54 -6.33
C ALA A 68 -7.83 -5.54 -4.84
N VAL A 69 -6.77 -6.26 -4.50
CA VAL A 69 -6.17 -6.28 -3.18
C VAL A 69 -4.68 -6.01 -3.30
N LEU A 70 -4.22 -4.97 -2.61
CA LEU A 70 -2.80 -4.67 -2.46
C LEU A 70 -2.33 -5.10 -1.06
N GLN A 71 -1.28 -5.91 -1.01
CA GLN A 71 -0.58 -6.24 0.23
C GLN A 71 0.82 -5.66 0.20
N LEU A 72 1.21 -5.04 1.31
CA LEU A 72 2.48 -4.33 1.46
C LEU A 72 3.12 -4.73 2.79
N ALA A 73 4.42 -4.92 2.78
CA ALA A 73 5.27 -4.97 3.96
C ALA A 73 6.42 -3.99 3.79
N THR A 74 6.61 -3.13 4.77
CA THR A 74 7.76 -2.25 4.87
C THR A 74 8.84 -2.86 5.76
N GLY A 75 10.09 -2.49 5.51
CA GLY A 75 11.18 -2.70 6.47
C GLY A 75 11.06 -1.74 7.66
N PRO A 76 11.99 -1.82 8.63
CA PRO A 76 12.09 -0.80 9.67
C PRO A 76 12.17 0.59 9.05
N THR A 77 11.31 1.50 9.50
CA THR A 77 11.30 2.90 9.08
C THR A 77 11.57 3.74 10.31
N ASP A 78 12.31 4.83 10.14
CA ASP A 78 12.52 5.79 11.22
C ASP A 78 11.21 6.55 11.47
N LEU A 79 10.58 6.24 12.61
CA LEU A 79 9.36 6.90 13.08
C LEU A 79 9.66 7.77 14.30
N SER A 80 10.93 8.18 14.50
CA SER A 80 11.32 9.01 15.65
C SER A 80 10.62 10.36 15.71
N ARG A 81 10.10 10.84 14.58
CA ARG A 81 9.33 12.07 14.46
C ARG A 81 7.83 11.88 14.61
N ALA A 82 7.34 10.65 14.58
CA ALA A 82 5.92 10.36 14.74
C ALA A 82 5.55 10.45 16.22
N ASP A 83 4.48 11.18 16.51
CA ASP A 83 3.97 11.25 17.87
C ASP A 83 3.53 9.87 18.36
N ARG A 84 3.73 9.60 19.65
CA ARG A 84 3.26 8.34 20.27
C ARG A 84 1.84 8.54 20.77
N VAL A 85 0.91 8.65 19.84
CA VAL A 85 -0.53 8.80 20.10
C VAL A 85 -1.32 7.98 19.09
N ASP A 86 -2.65 7.98 19.21
CA ASP A 86 -3.50 7.36 18.20
C ASP A 86 -3.46 8.16 16.89
N HIS A 87 -3.36 7.46 15.76
CA HIS A 87 -3.17 8.05 14.43
C HIS A 87 -4.22 7.59 13.43
N MET A 88 -4.76 8.52 12.64
CA MET A 88 -5.57 8.18 11.48
C MET A 88 -4.67 8.00 10.26
N VAL A 89 -4.30 6.74 9.99
CA VAL A 89 -3.40 6.43 8.86
C VAL A 89 -4.21 6.20 7.60
N THR A 90 -3.90 6.98 6.57
CA THR A 90 -4.44 6.85 5.22
C THR A 90 -3.42 6.18 4.30
N VAL A 91 -3.88 5.17 3.58
CA VAL A 91 -3.13 4.54 2.50
C VAL A 91 -3.81 4.90 1.20
N SER A 92 -3.09 5.52 0.28
CA SER A 92 -3.59 5.80 -1.06
C SER A 92 -2.74 5.13 -2.13
N LEU A 93 -3.42 4.72 -3.20
CA LEU A 93 -2.84 4.15 -4.40
C LEU A 93 -3.35 4.95 -5.59
N ALA A 94 -2.43 5.41 -6.44
CA ALA A 94 -2.75 5.89 -7.77
C ALA A 94 -2.09 5.01 -8.85
N ALA A 95 -2.80 4.83 -9.96
CA ALA A 95 -2.33 4.11 -11.14
C ALA A 95 -3.01 4.69 -12.39
N GLY A 96 -2.33 5.63 -13.06
CA GLY A 96 -2.94 6.38 -14.15
C GLY A 96 -4.15 7.19 -13.67
N THR A 97 -5.33 6.93 -14.23
CA THR A 97 -6.59 7.57 -13.82
C THR A 97 -7.23 6.94 -12.59
N TYR A 98 -6.78 5.75 -12.19
CA TYR A 98 -7.31 5.05 -11.04
C TYR A 98 -6.75 5.63 -9.74
N ARG A 99 -7.64 5.86 -8.77
CA ARG A 99 -7.28 6.28 -7.41
C ARG A 99 -8.12 5.51 -6.40
N ALA A 100 -7.48 5.03 -5.34
CA ALA A 100 -8.14 4.42 -4.20
C ALA A 100 -7.44 4.84 -2.92
N SER A 101 -8.20 5.00 -1.85
CA SER A 101 -7.66 5.26 -0.52
C SER A 101 -8.44 4.51 0.55
N HIS A 102 -7.76 4.20 1.65
CA HIS A 102 -8.36 3.63 2.83
C HIS A 102 -7.71 4.24 4.06
N THR A 103 -8.54 4.72 4.96
CA THR A 103 -8.11 5.30 6.22
C THR A 103 -8.52 4.38 7.35
N ARG A 104 -7.60 4.16 8.28
CA ARG A 104 -7.84 3.35 9.48
C ARG A 104 -7.21 4.02 10.68
N LEU A 105 -7.93 3.99 11.81
CA LEU A 105 -7.36 4.35 13.10
C LEU A 105 -6.27 3.35 13.49
N TRP A 106 -5.13 3.81 13.95
CA TRP A 106 -4.09 3.04 14.60
C TRP A 106 -3.98 3.54 16.03
N VAL A 107 -4.08 2.61 16.98
CA VAL A 107 -4.09 2.93 18.41
C VAL A 107 -2.75 2.61 19.03
N LEU A 108 -2.27 3.47 19.92
CA LEU A 108 -1.08 3.20 20.70
C LEU A 108 -1.40 2.18 21.80
N ARG A 109 -0.74 1.02 21.76
CA ARG A 109 -0.81 -0.01 22.80
C ARG A 109 0.58 -0.54 23.11
N ASP A 110 0.95 -0.55 24.39
CA ASP A 110 2.23 -1.05 24.87
C ASP A 110 3.44 -0.45 24.12
N GLY A 111 3.36 0.85 23.80
CA GLY A 111 4.40 1.57 23.06
C GLY A 111 4.48 1.23 21.56
N ARG A 112 3.45 0.59 20.99
CA ARG A 112 3.37 0.24 19.57
C ARG A 112 2.04 0.68 18.97
N LEU A 113 2.09 1.17 17.73
CA LEU A 113 0.88 1.41 16.95
C LEU A 113 0.36 0.09 16.41
N VAL A 114 -0.92 -0.20 16.69
CA VAL A 114 -1.63 -1.34 16.14
C VAL A 114 -2.91 -0.89 15.47
N PRO A 115 -3.39 -1.57 14.41
CA PRO A 115 -4.64 -1.19 13.77
C PRO A 115 -5.80 -1.21 14.77
N GLY A 116 -6.47 -0.08 14.94
CA GLY A 116 -7.67 0.08 15.74
C GLY A 116 -8.86 -0.65 15.11
N GLY A 117 -9.72 -1.17 15.97
CA GLY A 117 -10.97 -1.83 15.60
C GLY A 117 -10.86 -3.32 15.28
N ARG A 118 -11.88 -4.06 15.72
CA ARG A 118 -12.46 -5.20 15.03
C ARG A 118 -13.91 -4.85 14.76
#